data_AF-H8FUD7-F1
#
_entry.id   AF-H8FUD7-F1
#
_cell.length_a   1.000
_cell.length_b   1.000
_cell.length_c   1.000
_cell.angle_alpha   90.00
_cell.angle_beta   90.00
_cell.angle_gamma   90.00
#
_symmetry.space_group_name_H-M   'P 1'
#
loop_
_entity.id
_entity.type
_entity.pdbx_description
1 polymer ?
#
loop_
_entity_poly.entity_id
_entity_poly.type
_entity_poly.pdbx_seq_one_letter_code
_entity_poly.pdbx_strand_id
1 'polypeptide(L)'
;MCWTKALVVFSGQAELHWLRLLRPGFRHCFVVLGAAEGWISMNPMAHRTDLTVLPVPADFDLVGWYRARGLTVLETVLRQPPRRQAPWRPYSCVEAVKRILGIHDGFVLTPWQLFRFIEDEGKKSLTGCPNLTDDLPINTTFASEADRSPAPAVFLRAD
;
A
#
# COMPACT_ATOMS: atom_id res chain seq x y z
N MET A 1 3.46 1.69 14.26
CA MET A 1 3.60 2.34 12.95
C MET A 1 2.21 2.60 12.40
N CYS A 2 1.81 3.87 12.24
CA CYS A 2 0.54 4.25 11.63
C CYS A 2 0.82 4.86 10.26
N TRP A 3 0.19 4.36 9.21
CA TRP A 3 0.30 4.93 7.87
C TRP A 3 -0.53 6.20 7.80
N THR A 4 0.12 7.33 7.55
CA THR A 4 -0.55 8.63 7.49
C THR A 4 -0.95 9.00 6.07
N LYS A 5 -0.27 8.42 5.06
CA LYS A 5 -0.49 8.70 3.64
C LYS A 5 -0.33 7.44 2.79
N ALA A 6 -1.02 7.41 1.66
CA ALA A 6 -0.81 6.45 0.59
C ALA A 6 -0.74 7.17 -0.77
N LEU A 7 0.24 6.82 -1.57
CA LEU A 7 0.37 7.24 -2.96
C LEU A 7 0.02 6.05 -3.85
N VAL A 8 -0.92 6.21 -4.77
CA VAL A 8 -1.15 5.23 -5.83
C VAL A 8 -0.52 5.77 -7.10
N VAL A 9 0.45 5.02 -7.60
CA VAL A 9 1.23 5.41 -8.78
C VAL A 9 0.81 4.54 -9.96
N PHE A 10 0.51 5.17 -11.07
CA PHE A 10 0.07 4.53 -12.31
C PHE A 10 1.10 4.73 -13.41
N SER A 11 1.34 3.68 -14.18
CA SER A 11 2.28 3.66 -15.29
C SER A 11 1.63 3.13 -16.56
N GLY A 12 2.02 3.71 -17.69
CA GLY A 12 1.72 3.19 -19.02
C GLY A 12 2.65 2.06 -19.47
N GLN A 13 3.72 1.80 -18.71
CA GLN A 13 4.64 0.70 -18.96
C GLN A 13 4.07 -0.60 -18.35
N ALA A 14 4.16 -1.68 -19.11
CA ALA A 14 3.73 -3.00 -18.69
C ALA A 14 4.55 -4.08 -19.39
N GLU A 15 4.94 -5.10 -18.64
CA GLU A 15 5.76 -6.21 -19.15
C GLU A 15 4.94 -7.16 -20.03
N LEU A 16 3.62 -7.27 -19.79
CA LEU A 16 2.76 -8.20 -20.50
C LEU A 16 2.06 -7.54 -21.70
N HIS A 17 2.23 -8.13 -22.89
CA HIS A 17 1.71 -7.55 -24.14
C HIS A 17 0.18 -7.41 -24.18
N TRP A 18 -0.58 -8.30 -23.54
CA TRP A 18 -2.05 -8.21 -23.49
C TRP A 18 -2.56 -7.01 -22.68
N LEU A 19 -1.73 -6.44 -21.80
CA LEU A 19 -2.06 -5.20 -21.07
C LEU A 19 -2.09 -3.97 -22.00
N ARG A 20 -1.68 -4.09 -23.28
CA ARG A 20 -1.85 -3.03 -24.28
C ARG A 20 -3.32 -2.74 -24.61
N LEU A 21 -4.24 -3.66 -24.30
CA LEU A 21 -5.69 -3.43 -24.41
C LEU A 21 -6.20 -2.41 -23.38
N LEU A 22 -5.48 -2.21 -22.27
CA LEU A 22 -5.83 -1.23 -21.25
C LEU A 22 -5.55 0.20 -21.73
N ARG A 23 -6.23 1.16 -21.12
CA ARG A 23 -6.09 2.60 -21.42
C ARG A 23 -4.59 2.99 -21.41
N PRO A 24 -4.07 3.65 -22.47
CA PRO A 24 -2.71 4.17 -22.47
C PRO A 24 -2.44 5.04 -21.23
N GLY A 25 -1.27 4.85 -20.60
CA GLY A 25 -0.93 5.49 -19.32
C GLY A 25 -1.38 4.74 -18.06
N PHE A 26 -2.28 3.75 -18.19
CA PHE A 26 -2.89 3.02 -17.07
C PHE A 26 -2.83 1.51 -17.30
N ARG A 27 -1.61 0.99 -17.43
CA ARG A 27 -1.35 -0.45 -17.67
C ARG A 27 -0.83 -1.17 -16.44
N HIS A 28 -0.25 -0.42 -15.50
CA HIS A 28 0.25 -0.93 -14.22
C HIS A 28 -0.01 0.08 -13.10
N CYS A 29 -0.16 -0.40 -11.88
CA CYS A 29 -0.22 0.44 -10.70
C CYS A 29 0.47 -0.21 -9.50
N PHE A 30 1.01 0.63 -8.62
CA PHE A 30 1.61 0.22 -7.35
C PHE A 30 1.26 1.24 -6.27
N VAL A 31 1.55 0.92 -5.01
CA VAL A 31 1.24 1.79 -3.87
C VAL A 31 2.49 2.09 -3.07
N VAL A 32 2.61 3.32 -2.58
CA VAL A 32 3.65 3.75 -1.66
C VAL A 32 2.99 4.27 -0.39
N LEU A 33 3.38 3.72 0.75
CA LEU A 33 2.84 4.05 2.06
C LEU A 33 3.80 4.98 2.78
N GLY A 34 3.27 6.09 3.29
CA GLY A 34 4.02 7.08 4.07
C GLY A 34 3.66 6.99 5.55
N ALA A 35 4.70 7.00 6.38
CA ALA A 35 4.61 7.13 7.84
C ALA A 35 5.57 8.23 8.31
N ALA A 36 5.62 8.49 9.62
CA ALA A 36 6.53 9.49 10.18
C ALA A 36 8.01 9.13 9.94
N GLU A 37 8.30 7.83 9.87
CA GLU A 37 9.65 7.29 9.77
C GLU A 37 10.14 7.17 8.32
N GLY A 38 9.26 7.33 7.32
CA GLY A 38 9.62 7.25 5.90
C GLY A 38 8.58 6.53 5.05
N TRP A 39 9.05 5.92 3.97
CA TRP A 39 8.20 5.40 2.90
C TRP A 39 8.46 3.92 2.60
N ILE A 40 7.39 3.18 2.35
CA ILE A 40 7.46 1.80 1.85
C ILE A 40 6.72 1.71 0.52
N SER A 41 7.39 1.23 -0.52
CA SER A 41 6.78 0.90 -1.81
C SER A 41 6.39 -0.57 -1.85
N MET A 42 5.18 -0.85 -2.35
CA MET A 42 4.69 -2.17 -2.67
C MET A 42 4.27 -2.23 -4.13
N ASN A 43 5.03 -3.01 -4.91
CA ASN A 43 4.88 -3.14 -6.35
C ASN A 43 4.54 -4.59 -6.74
N PRO A 44 3.26 -4.90 -6.98
CA PRO A 44 2.81 -6.23 -7.38
C PRO A 44 3.13 -6.47 -8.87
N MET A 45 4.18 -7.24 -9.14
CA MET A 45 4.56 -7.65 -10.50
C MET A 45 3.94 -9.01 -10.86
N ALA A 46 3.95 -9.36 -12.15
CA ALA A 46 3.38 -10.62 -12.63
C ALA A 46 4.07 -11.87 -12.06
N HIS A 47 5.37 -11.77 -11.74
CA HIS A 47 6.19 -12.88 -11.27
C HIS A 47 6.54 -12.82 -9.78
N ARG A 48 6.34 -11.68 -9.12
CA ARG A 48 6.61 -11.47 -7.69
C ARG A 48 5.95 -10.20 -7.18
N THR A 49 5.84 -10.06 -5.86
CA THR A 49 5.53 -8.75 -5.24
C THR A 49 6.81 -8.17 -4.68
N ASP A 50 7.17 -6.98 -5.14
CA ASP A 50 8.33 -6.25 -4.66
C ASP A 50 7.93 -5.33 -3.50
N LEU A 51 8.70 -5.37 -2.42
CA LEU A 51 8.50 -4.57 -1.22
C LEU A 51 9.82 -3.87 -0.90
N THR A 52 9.81 -2.54 -0.88
CA THR A 52 11.03 -1.75 -0.74
C THR A 52 10.81 -0.62 0.25
N VAL A 53 11.65 -0.54 1.28
CA VAL A 53 11.79 0.68 2.08
C VAL A 53 12.55 1.69 1.23
N LEU A 54 11.94 2.83 0.96
CA LEU A 54 12.58 3.85 0.12
C LEU A 54 13.62 4.60 0.96
N PRO A 55 14.87 4.72 0.48
CA PRO A 55 15.94 5.40 1.21
C PRO A 55 15.84 6.92 1.05
N VAL A 56 14.65 7.48 1.33
CA VAL A 56 14.37 8.91 1.27
C VAL A 56 13.67 9.37 2.55
N PRO A 57 13.90 10.61 2.99
CA PRO A 57 13.21 11.19 4.14
C PRO A 57 11.68 11.19 4.00
N ALA A 58 10.96 11.21 5.13
CA ALA A 58 9.51 11.25 5.16
C ALA A 58 8.90 12.51 4.49
N ASP A 59 9.64 13.62 4.50
CA ASP A 59 9.26 14.90 3.88
C ASP A 59 9.66 15.02 2.40
N PHE A 60 10.31 14.01 1.83
CA PHE A 60 10.68 13.99 0.42
C PHE A 60 9.44 14.07 -0.50
N ASP A 61 9.49 14.94 -1.50
CA ASP A 61 8.42 15.09 -2.50
C ASP A 61 8.42 13.91 -3.51
N LEU A 62 7.92 12.76 -3.05
CA LEU A 62 7.74 11.59 -3.91
C LEU A 62 6.74 11.84 -5.04
N VAL A 63 5.72 12.66 -4.78
CA VAL A 63 4.67 12.95 -5.77
C VAL A 63 5.28 13.67 -6.97
N GLY A 64 6.03 14.74 -6.72
CA GLY A 64 6.77 15.47 -7.75
C GLY A 64 7.80 14.57 -8.43
N TRP A 65 8.54 13.75 -7.67
CA TRP A 65 9.55 12.85 -8.21
C TRP A 65 8.99 11.83 -9.21
N TYR A 66 7.83 11.24 -8.93
CA TYR A 66 7.15 10.31 -9.82
C TYR A 66 6.53 11.03 -11.03
N ARG A 67 5.90 12.20 -10.81
CA ARG A 67 5.31 13.01 -11.90
C ARG A 67 6.38 13.47 -12.90
N ALA A 68 7.56 13.87 -12.42
CA ALA A 68 8.70 14.23 -13.27
C ALA A 68 9.16 13.08 -14.19
N ARG A 69 8.80 11.83 -13.87
CA ARG A 69 9.06 10.63 -14.69
C ARG A 69 7.89 10.24 -15.59
N GLY A 70 6.90 11.12 -15.74
CA GLY A 70 5.71 10.89 -16.56
C GLY A 70 4.71 9.90 -15.95
N LEU A 71 4.83 9.61 -14.65
CA LEU A 71 3.88 8.74 -13.95
C LEU A 71 2.71 9.56 -13.40
N THR A 72 1.53 8.95 -13.40
CA THR A 72 0.35 9.55 -12.75
C THR A 72 0.32 9.13 -11.30
N VAL A 73 0.12 10.07 -10.38
CA VAL A 73 0.13 9.83 -8.93
C VAL A 73 -1.14 10.40 -8.31
N LEU A 74 -1.83 9.56 -7.53
CA LEU A 74 -2.93 9.97 -6.67
C LEU A 74 -2.55 9.83 -5.20
N GLU A 75 -2.77 10.89 -4.44
CA GLU A 75 -2.66 10.88 -2.98
C GLU A 75 -3.99 10.43 -2.38
N THR A 76 -3.91 9.53 -1.40
CA THR A 76 -5.07 9.02 -0.67
C THR A 76 -4.65 8.54 0.73
N VAL A 77 -5.61 8.03 1.49
CA VAL A 77 -5.39 7.43 2.81
C VAL A 77 -5.88 5.99 2.81
N LEU A 78 -5.39 5.19 3.76
CA LEU A 78 -5.89 3.84 3.96
C LEU A 78 -7.28 3.92 4.57
N ARG A 79 -8.17 3.05 4.12
CA ARG A 79 -9.52 2.91 4.67
C ARG A 79 -9.54 1.74 5.63
N GLN A 80 -10.45 1.79 6.59
CA GLN A 80 -10.80 0.61 7.36
C GLN A 80 -11.88 -0.17 6.60
N PRO A 81 -11.55 -1.30 5.94
CA PRO A 81 -12.56 -2.10 5.28
C PRO A 81 -13.46 -2.79 6.31
N PRO A 82 -14.72 -3.11 5.96
CA PRO A 82 -15.56 -3.94 6.80
C PRO A 82 -14.88 -5.29 7.08
N ARG A 83 -15.06 -5.83 8.29
CA ARG A 83 -14.50 -7.12 8.74
C ARG A 83 -15.15 -8.33 8.05
N ARG A 84 -15.02 -8.39 6.73
CA ARG A 84 -15.48 -9.48 5.86
C ARG A 84 -14.42 -9.79 4.82
N GLN A 85 -14.48 -11.00 4.26
CA GLN A 85 -13.55 -11.40 3.21
C GLN A 85 -13.71 -10.47 1.99
N ALA A 86 -12.57 -10.05 1.43
CA ALA A 86 -12.56 -9.33 0.17
C ALA A 86 -13.10 -10.25 -0.96
N PRO A 87 -13.81 -9.71 -1.95
CA PRO A 87 -14.33 -10.51 -3.06
C PRO A 87 -13.24 -11.35 -3.72
N TRP A 88 -13.59 -12.57 -4.13
CA TRP A 88 -12.66 -13.43 -4.88
C TRP A 88 -12.39 -12.83 -6.25
N ARG A 89 -11.13 -12.50 -6.53
CA ARG A 89 -10.67 -11.92 -7.79
C ARG A 89 -9.27 -12.45 -8.11
N PRO A 90 -8.90 -12.56 -9.40
CA PRO A 90 -7.53 -12.89 -9.77
C PRO A 90 -6.55 -11.93 -9.12
N TYR A 91 -5.45 -12.48 -8.63
CA TYR A 91 -4.38 -11.65 -8.10
C TYR A 91 -3.80 -10.78 -9.23
N SER A 92 -3.96 -9.47 -9.08
CA SER A 92 -3.54 -8.46 -10.05
C SER A 92 -2.98 -7.25 -9.32
N CYS A 93 -2.28 -6.39 -10.04
CA CYS A 93 -1.75 -5.16 -9.45
C CYS A 93 -2.86 -4.28 -8.84
N VAL A 94 -4.01 -4.21 -9.51
CA VAL A 94 -5.20 -3.50 -9.03
C VAL A 94 -5.74 -4.14 -7.75
N GLU A 95 -5.89 -5.47 -7.74
CA GLU A 95 -6.42 -6.19 -6.58
C GLU A 95 -5.50 -6.06 -5.36
N ALA A 96 -4.18 -6.15 -5.56
CA ALA A 96 -3.19 -5.97 -4.52
C ALA A 96 -3.23 -4.56 -3.91
N VAL A 97 -3.29 -3.52 -4.76
CA VAL A 97 -3.43 -2.13 -4.30
C VAL A 97 -4.75 -1.90 -3.57
N LYS A 98 -5.87 -2.40 -4.09
CA LYS A 98 -7.18 -2.29 -3.43
C LYS A 98 -7.18 -2.87 -2.02
N ARG A 99 -6.56 -4.04 -1.83
CA ARG A 99 -6.47 -4.70 -0.51
C ARG A 99 -5.66 -3.88 0.49
N ILE A 100 -4.57 -3.23 0.05
CA ILE A 100 -3.80 -2.32 0.90
C ILE A 100 -4.64 -1.08 1.27
N LEU A 101 -5.38 -0.52 0.31
CA LEU A 101 -6.18 0.68 0.51
C LEU A 101 -7.50 0.44 1.26
N GLY A 102 -7.85 -0.81 1.55
CA GLY A 102 -9.13 -1.18 2.16
C GLY A 102 -10.34 -1.07 1.22
N ILE A 103 -10.13 -1.15 -0.11
CA ILE A 103 -11.19 -1.04 -1.12
C ILE A 103 -11.72 -2.44 -1.46
N HIS A 104 -13.01 -2.68 -1.23
CA HIS A 104 -13.68 -3.97 -1.51
C HIS A 104 -14.58 -3.95 -2.76
N ASP A 105 -14.40 -2.96 -3.65
CA ASP A 105 -15.17 -2.88 -4.90
C ASP A 105 -14.68 -3.94 -5.91
N GLY A 106 -15.60 -4.84 -6.30
CA GLY A 106 -15.34 -5.92 -7.25
C GLY A 106 -15.38 -5.49 -8.72
N PHE A 107 -15.94 -4.34 -9.04
CA PHE A 107 -16.03 -3.82 -10.42
C PHE A 107 -14.79 -3.02 -10.82
N VAL A 108 -13.97 -2.62 -9.85
CA VAL A 108 -12.67 -1.99 -10.08
C VAL A 108 -11.64 -3.06 -10.43
N LEU A 109 -11.44 -3.28 -11.73
CA LEU A 109 -10.59 -4.35 -12.28
C LEU A 109 -9.36 -3.84 -13.04
N THR A 110 -9.41 -2.60 -13.53
CA THR A 110 -8.34 -2.00 -14.33
C THR A 110 -7.69 -0.84 -13.58
N PRO A 111 -6.41 -0.52 -13.88
CA PRO A 111 -5.75 0.62 -13.27
C PRO A 111 -6.49 1.94 -13.54
N TRP A 112 -7.10 2.10 -14.72
CA TRP A 112 -7.92 3.27 -15.03
C TRP A 112 -9.20 3.34 -14.16
N GLN A 113 -9.89 2.23 -13.95
CA GLN A 113 -11.05 2.19 -13.05
C GLN A 113 -10.64 2.51 -11.61
N LEU A 114 -9.49 2.02 -11.16
CA LEU A 114 -8.97 2.31 -9.83
C LEU A 114 -8.65 3.80 -9.67
N PHE A 115 -7.99 4.39 -10.67
CA PHE A 115 -7.74 5.83 -10.72
C PHE A 115 -9.02 6.64 -10.57
N ARG A 116 -10.04 6.35 -11.40
CA ARG A 116 -11.34 7.04 -11.31
C ARG A 116 -12.03 6.85 -9.98
N PHE A 117 -12.03 5.63 -9.45
CA PHE A 117 -12.63 5.31 -8.16
C PHE A 117 -12.03 6.17 -7.04
N ILE A 118 -10.70 6.22 -6.96
CA ILE A 118 -10.00 7.00 -5.94
C ILE A 118 -10.20 8.50 -6.14
N GLU A 119 -10.14 8.98 -7.39
CA GLU A 119 -10.32 10.40 -7.71
C GLU A 119 -11.74 10.88 -7.36
N ASP A 120 -12.77 10.10 -7.70
CA ASP A 120 -14.15 10.45 -7.41
C ASP A 120 -14.46 10.40 -5.91
N GLU A 121 -13.87 9.47 -5.17
CA GLU A 121 -13.95 9.43 -3.70
C GLU A 121 -13.19 10.61 -3.05
N GLY A 122 -12.04 11.00 -3.60
CA GLY A 122 -11.29 12.17 -3.14
C GLY A 122 -12.11 13.46 -3.25
N LYS A 123 -12.83 13.64 -4.37
CA LYS A 123 -13.76 14.78 -4.55
C LYS A 123 -14.87 14.78 -3.50
N LYS A 124 -15.43 13.61 -3.15
CA LYS A 124 -16.47 13.49 -2.12
C LYS A 124 -15.95 13.77 -0.71
N SER A 125 -14.75 13.30 -0.38
CA SER A 125 -14.11 13.52 0.93
C SER A 125 -13.78 15.00 1.19
N LEU A 126 -13.43 15.77 0.15
CA LEU A 126 -13.29 17.24 0.25
C LEU A 126 -14.62 17.96 0.53
N THR A 127 -15.76 17.27 0.44
CA THR A 127 -17.09 17.79 0.72
C THR A 127 -17.63 17.31 2.08
N GLY A 128 -16.88 16.50 2.83
CA GLY A 128 -17.28 16.04 4.15
C GLY A 128 -16.09 15.45 4.91
N CYS A 129 -15.55 16.20 5.87
CA CYS A 129 -14.59 15.68 6.84
C CYS A 129 -15.31 15.15 8.08
N PRO A 130 -15.24 13.85 8.38
CA PRO A 130 -15.22 13.37 9.75
C PRO A 130 -13.78 13.11 10.18
N ASN A 131 -13.46 13.56 11.40
CA ASN A 131 -12.18 13.33 12.06
C ASN A 131 -11.90 11.83 12.22
N LEU A 132 -10.73 11.41 11.76
CA LEU A 132 -10.18 10.06 11.98
C LEU A 132 -9.40 10.04 13.30
N THR A 133 -10.14 10.15 14.40
CA THR A 133 -9.70 9.72 15.72
C THR A 133 -10.78 8.79 16.23
N ASP A 134 -10.35 7.69 16.83
CA ASP A 134 -11.14 6.56 17.31
C ASP A 134 -11.27 5.40 16.32
N ASP A 135 -11.21 4.20 16.89
CA ASP A 135 -11.15 2.87 16.27
C ASP A 135 -9.74 2.35 15.90
N LEU A 136 -8.85 2.33 16.88
CA LEU A 136 -7.93 1.19 17.04
C LEU A 136 -8.41 0.31 18.20
N PRO A 137 -8.92 -0.89 17.89
CA PRO A 137 -8.55 -2.02 18.72
C PRO A 137 -8.13 -3.19 17.83
N ILE A 138 -6.87 -3.60 17.93
CA ILE A 138 -6.39 -5.00 17.93
C ILE A 138 -4.86 -4.98 18.07
N ASN A 139 -4.40 -5.43 19.25
CA ASN A 139 -3.02 -5.79 19.62
C ASN A 139 -1.90 -4.79 19.30
N THR A 140 -1.78 -3.76 20.14
CA THR A 140 -0.47 -3.15 20.45
C THR A 140 -0.03 -3.55 21.85
N THR A 141 0.08 -4.86 22.10
CA THR A 141 1.01 -5.36 23.11
C THR A 141 2.24 -5.82 22.35
N PHE A 142 3.14 -4.90 22.07
CA PHE A 142 4.55 -5.28 22.11
C PHE A 142 4.78 -5.63 23.58
N ALA A 143 4.91 -6.93 23.88
CA ALA A 143 5.35 -7.35 25.18
C ALA A 143 6.65 -6.59 25.48
N SER A 144 6.67 -5.88 26.60
CA SER A 144 7.83 -5.13 27.05
C SER A 144 9.05 -6.03 27.12
N GLU A 145 10.18 -5.48 26.72
CA GLU A 145 11.54 -6.04 26.71
C GLU A 145 12.08 -6.31 28.13
N ALA A 146 11.34 -7.10 28.92
CA ALA A 146 11.65 -7.39 30.32
C ALA A 146 11.26 -8.83 30.69
N ASP A 147 11.58 -9.82 29.85
CA ASP A 147 11.69 -11.21 30.30
C ASP A 147 12.64 -12.00 29.38
N ARG A 148 13.93 -11.72 29.52
CA ARG A 148 15.00 -12.63 29.07
C ARG A 148 15.91 -12.88 30.26
N SER A 149 15.46 -13.73 31.16
CA SER A 149 16.38 -14.42 32.06
C SER A 149 17.27 -15.34 31.20
N PRO A 150 18.60 -15.26 31.26
CA PRO A 150 19.46 -16.12 30.48
C PRO A 150 19.40 -17.54 31.06
N ALA A 151 18.97 -18.50 30.24
CA ALA A 151 19.18 -19.92 30.53
C ALA A 151 20.69 -20.18 30.64
N PRO A 152 21.17 -20.92 31.66
CA PRO A 152 22.60 -21.18 31.80
C PRO A 152 23.09 -22.08 30.67
N ALA A 153 24.19 -21.64 30.05
CA ALA A 153 24.98 -22.43 29.12
C ALA A 153 25.48 -23.70 29.81
N VAL A 154 24.97 -24.85 29.39
CA VAL A 154 25.55 -26.15 29.75
C VAL A 154 26.78 -26.34 28.87
N PHE A 155 27.93 -26.19 29.53
CA PHE A 155 29.27 -26.42 29.00
C PHE A 155 29.44 -27.89 28.61
N LEU A 156 29.91 -28.17 27.38
CA LEU A 156 30.53 -29.46 27.06
C LEU A 156 31.71 -29.68 28.02
N ARG A 157 31.78 -30.85 28.66
CA ARG A 157 33.04 -31.41 29.13
C ARG A 157 33.34 -32.68 28.35
N ALA A 158 34.54 -32.67 27.81
CA ALA A 158 35.25 -33.81 27.26
C ALA A 158 35.50 -34.84 28.37
N ASP A 159 35.41 -36.12 28.01
CA ASP A 159 36.28 -37.21 28.45
C ASP A 159 36.35 -38.23 27.30
#